data_AF-A0A7J9GE75-F1
#
_entry.id   AF-A0A7J9GE75-F1
#
_cell.length_a   1.000
_cell.length_b   1.000
_cell.length_c   1.000
_cell.angle_alpha   90.00
_cell.angle_beta   90.00
_cell.angle_gamma   90.00
#
_symmetry.space_group_name_H-M   'P 1'
#
loop_
_entity.id
_entity.type
_entity.pdbx_description
1 polymer ?
#
loop_
_entity_poly.entity_id
_entity_poly.type
_entity_poly.pdbx_seq_one_letter_code
_entity_poly.pdbx_strand_id
1 'polypeptide(L)' 'MDIIKALQHLAYVKVCVEVTVDFELPCFINVELRDDSFVFIRVEVPWLLMRCLQYRSFSHSDKYCSKKNEVEV' A
#
# COMPACT_ATOMS: atom_id res chain seq x y z
N MET A 1 25.11 -17.42 34.10
CA MET A 1 25.32 -17.65 32.65
C MET A 1 24.14 -16.98 31.98
N ASP A 2 24.18 -15.65 32.00
CA ASP A 2 23.00 -14.78 31.82
C ASP A 2 23.08 -14.16 30.43
N ILE A 3 22.69 -14.93 29.41
CA ILE A 3 22.77 -14.50 28.01
C ILE A 3 21.38 -14.38 27.36
N ILE A 4 20.32 -14.96 27.94
CA ILE A 4 18.99 -15.00 27.29
C ILE A 4 18.06 -13.92 27.86
N LYS A 5 18.55 -12.69 27.88
CA LYS A 5 17.71 -11.48 27.88
C LYS A 5 18.21 -10.55 26.78
N ALA A 6 18.68 -11.13 25.67
CA ALA A 6 18.95 -10.41 24.45
C ALA A 6 17.69 -9.62 24.12
N LEU A 7 17.79 -8.31 24.38
CA LEU A 7 16.81 -7.31 24.04
C LEU A 7 16.34 -7.63 22.62
N GLN A 8 15.12 -8.13 22.49
CA GLN A 8 14.43 -8.22 21.20
C GLN A 8 14.12 -6.77 20.80
N HIS A 9 15.16 -6.05 20.39
CA HIS A 9 15.04 -4.74 19.83
C HIS A 9 14.37 -4.94 18.47
N LEU A 10 13.07 -4.69 18.42
CA LEU A 10 12.29 -4.71 17.19
C LEU A 10 12.94 -3.72 16.21
N ALA A 11 13.78 -4.23 15.32
CA ALA A 11 14.33 -3.45 14.23
C ALA A 11 13.20 -3.26 13.21
N TYR A 12 12.68 -2.04 13.13
CA TYR A 12 11.71 -1.68 12.11
C TYR A 12 12.44 -1.02 10.93
N VAL A 13 11.96 -1.29 9.73
CA VAL A 13 12.36 -0.56 8.51
C VAL A 13 11.14 0.19 8.00
N LYS A 14 11.33 1.43 7.56
CA LYS A 14 10.29 2.19 6.85
C LYS A 14 10.59 2.10 5.36
N VAL A 15 9.63 1.60 4.60
CA VAL A 15 9.70 1.51 3.14
C VAL A 15 8.62 2.42 2.57
N CYS A 16 9.00 3.32 1.68
CA CYS A 16 8.07 4.11 0.88
C CYS A 16 7.99 3.47 -0.50
N VAL A 17 6.78 3.14 -0.94
CA VAL A 17 6.53 2.62 -2.29
C VAL A 17 5.67 3.66 -3.00
N GLU A 18 6.21 4.23 -4.08
CA GLU A 18 5.45 5.10 -4.95
C GLU A 18 4.60 4.23 -5.89
N VAL A 19 3.31 4.49 -5.91
CA VAL A 19 2.35 3.76 -6.72
C VAL A 19 1.54 4.75 -7.56
N THR A 20 1.27 4.40 -8.80
CA THR A 20 0.39 5.22 -9.64
C THR A 20 -1.04 5.14 -9.10
N VAL A 21 -1.86 6.16 -9.40
CA VAL A 21 -3.26 6.15 -8.93
C VAL A 21 -4.08 5.02 -9.55
N ASP A 22 -3.64 4.50 -10.70
CA ASP A 22 -4.27 3.38 -11.39
C ASP A 22 -3.78 2.02 -10.81
N PHE A 23 -2.77 2.03 -9.95
CA PHE A 23 -2.16 0.82 -9.38
C PHE A 23 -3.04 0.21 -8.29
N GLU A 24 -3.28 -1.10 -8.38
CA GLU A 24 -3.91 -1.85 -7.31
C GLU A 24 -2.94 -1.98 -6.15
N LEU A 25 -3.38 -1.57 -4.95
CA LEU A 25 -2.55 -1.68 -3.77
C LEU A 25 -2.29 -3.18 -3.48
N PRO A 26 -1.04 -3.61 -3.33
CA PRO A 26 -0.74 -5.02 -3.11
C PRO A 26 -1.20 -5.44 -1.71
N CYS A 27 -2.00 -6.50 -1.64
CA CYS A 27 -2.41 -7.11 -0.36
C CYS A 27 -1.24 -7.78 0.37
N PHE A 28 -0.17 -8.12 -0.36
CA PHE A 28 1.01 -8.82 0.14
C PHE A 28 2.28 -8.27 -0.51
N ILE A 29 3.34 -8.17 0.28
CA ILE A 29 4.70 -7.83 -0.18
C ILE A 29 5.62 -9.01 0.12
N ASN A 30 6.38 -9.43 -0.88
CA ASN A 30 7.44 -10.43 -0.73
C ASN A 30 8.76 -9.71 -0.46
N VAL A 31 9.43 -10.08 0.62
CA VAL A 31 10.75 -9.56 0.96
C VAL A 31 11.76 -10.69 0.85
N GLU A 32 12.73 -10.51 -0.04
CA GLU A 32 13.90 -11.38 -0.13
C GLU A 32 14.88 -11.01 0.98
N LEU A 33 15.28 -12.01 1.77
CA LEU A 33 16.26 -11.88 2.83
C LEU A 33 17.67 -12.19 2.28
N ARG A 34 18.68 -11.88 3.09
CA ARG A 34 20.09 -12.09 2.71
C ARG A 34 20.46 -13.56 2.47
N ASP A 35 19.68 -14.49 3.03
CA ASP A 35 19.84 -15.94 2.84
C ASP A 35 19.02 -16.48 1.65
N ASP A 36 18.59 -15.58 0.76
CA ASP A 36 17.77 -15.87 -0.43
C ASP A 36 16.38 -16.45 -0.11
N SER A 37 15.96 -16.42 1.15
CA SER A 37 14.62 -16.80 1.56
C SER A 37 13.62 -15.65 1.38
N PHE A 38 12.34 -15.99 1.23
CA PHE A 38 11.27 -15.01 1.07
C PHE A 38 10.34 -15.00 2.29
N VAL A 39 10.01 -13.80 2.75
CA VAL A 39 8.98 -13.57 3.77
C VAL A 39 7.79 -12.84 3.15
N PHE A 40 6.58 -13.29 3.49
CA PHE A 40 5.32 -12.70 3.04
C PHE A 40 4.78 -11.75 4.12
N ILE A 41 4.66 -10.47 3.77
CA ILE A 41 4.10 -9.45 4.66
C ILE A 41 2.73 -9.06 4.14
N ARG A 42 1.68 -9.27 4.95
CA ARG A 42 0.34 -8.79 4.64
C ARG A 42 0.28 -7.28 4.83
N VAL A 43 -0.22 -6.57 3.83
CA VAL A 43 -0.40 -5.12 3.85
C VAL A 43 -1.86 -4.82 4.18
N GLU A 44 -2.07 -4.01 5.21
CA GLU A 44 -3.38 -3.42 5.49
C GLU A 44 -3.25 -1.89 5.40
N VAL A 45 -4.15 -1.26 4.64
CA VAL A 45 -4.26 0.21 4.58
C VAL A 45 -5.64 0.58 5.13
N PRO A 46 -5.74 0.91 6.42
CA PRO A 46 -7.02 1.12 7.10
C PRO A 46 -7.81 2.31 6.54
N TRP A 47 -7.11 3.27 5.93
CA TRP A 47 -7.65 4.53 5.42
C TRP A 47 -7.58 4.60 3.89
N LEU A 48 -7.74 3.47 3.18
CA LEU A 48 -7.82 3.52 1.72
C LEU A 48 -9.07 4.29 1.32
N LEU A 49 -8.87 5.58 0.98
CA LEU A 49 -9.94 6.46 0.52
C LEU A 49 -10.55 5.88 -0.75
N MET A 50 -11.86 6.07 -0.91
CA MET A 50 -12.52 5.66 -2.15
C MET A 50 -11.83 6.32 -3.35
N ARG A 51 -11.46 5.49 -4.32
CA ARG A 51 -10.82 5.90 -5.56
C ARG A 51 -11.89 6.14 -6.62
N CYS A 52 -11.75 7.25 -7.33
CA CYS A 52 -12.45 7.49 -8.58
C CYS A 52 -11.49 7.25 -9.74
N LEU A 53 -11.75 6.22 -10.55
CA LEU A 53 -10.95 5.88 -11.72
C LEU A 53 -11.14 6.92 -12.83
N GLN A 54 -12.33 7.53 -12.92
CA GLN A 54 -12.63 8.54 -13.94
C GLN A 54 -11.79 9.82 -13.75
N TYR A 55 -11.60 10.28 -12.51
CA TYR A 55 -10.83 11.50 -12.19
C TYR A 55 -9.43 11.23 -11.63
N ARG A 56 -9.00 9.97 -11.55
CA ARG A 56 -7.66 9.61 -11.05
C ARG A 56 -7.35 10.22 -9.68
N SER A 57 -8.33 10.25 -8.79
CA SER A 57 -8.22 10.90 -7.48
C SER A 57 -8.83 10.09 -6.34
N PHE A 58 -8.33 10.36 -5.12
CA PHE A 58 -8.81 9.79 -3.87
C PHE A 58 -9.68 10.84 -3.15
N SER A 59 -10.97 10.56 -2.95
CA SER A 59 -11.90 11.42 -2.19
C SER A 59 -13.36 10.97 -2.33
N HIS A 60 -13.70 10.28 -3.42
CA HIS A 60 -15.05 9.82 -3.74
C HIS A 60 -14.96 8.58 -4.65
N SER A 61 -16.05 7.82 -4.75
CA SER A 61 -16.10 6.63 -5.61
C SER A 61 -16.73 6.94 -6.96
N ASP A 62 -16.50 6.05 -7.93
CA ASP A 62 -17.10 6.12 -9.26
C ASP A 62 -18.64 6.22 -9.23
N LYS A 63 -19.28 5.69 -8.18
CA LYS A 63 -20.74 5.75 -8.01
C LYS A 63 -21.26 7.17 -7.73
N TYR A 64 -20.44 8.02 -7.13
CA TYR A 64 -20.77 9.44 -6.85
C TYR A 64 -20.04 10.39 -7.79
N CYS A 65 -19.45 9.85 -8.85
CA CYS A 65 -18.78 10.61 -9.88
C CYS A 65 -19.85 11.29 -10.74
N SER A 66 -20.08 12.59 -10.51
CA SER A 66 -20.91 13.40 -11.41
C SER A 66 -20.27 13.33 -12.79
N LYS A 67 -20.95 12.67 -13.75
CA LYS A 67 -20.54 12.64 -15.15
C LYS A 67 -20.33 14.07 -15.61
N LYS A 68 -19.07 14.49 -15.81
CA LYS A 68 -18.81 15.61 -16.69
C LYS A 68 -19.11 15.10 -18.08
N ASN A 69 -20.20 15.59 -18.67
CA ASN A 69 -20.31 15.57 -20.11
C ASN A 69 -19.11 16.39 -20.60
N GLU A 70 -18.12 15.73 -21.18
CA GLU A 70 -17.14 16.42 -22.02
C GLU A 70 -17.95 17.07 -23.14
N VAL A 71 -18.10 18.39 -23.06
CA VAL A 71 -18.47 19.17 -24.24
C VAL A 71 -17.21 19.17 -25.09
N GLU A 72 -17.18 18.28 -26.09
CA GLU A 72 -16.27 18.42 -27.23
C GLU A 72 -16.49 19.81 -27.85
N VAL A 73 -15.41 20.59 -27.93
CA VAL A 73 -15.32 21.82 -28.74
C VAL A 73 -14.30 21.57 -29.82
#